data_AF-A0A2V8HBV3-F1
#
_entry.id   AF-A0A2V8HBV3-F1
#
_cell.length_a   1.000
_cell.length_b   1.000
_cell.length_c   1.000
_cell.angle_alpha   90.00
_cell.angle_beta   90.00
_cell.angle_gamma   90.00
#
_symmetry.space_group_name_H-M   'P 1'
#
loop_
_entity.id
_entity.type
_entity.pdbx_description
1 polymer ?
#
loop_
_entity_poly.entity_id
_entity_poly.type
_entity_poly.pdbx_seq_one_letter_code
_entity_poly.pdbx_strand_id
1 'polypeptide(L)' 'MRPVIALLTDFGTRDHYVGAMRGVALGICPDATLADITHDIPPQDVLAGALELAAAFKY' A
#
# COMPACT_ATOMS: atom_id res chain seq x y z
N MET A 1 -1.19 -21.22 -1.85
CA MET A 1 -0.63 -19.96 -2.37
C MET A 1 -0.81 -18.91 -1.27
N ARG A 2 0.22 -18.13 -0.92
CA ARG A 2 0.06 -17.07 0.11
C ARG A 2 -0.61 -15.85 -0.53
N PRO A 3 -1.65 -15.26 0.09
CA PRO A 3 -2.29 -14.06 -0.45
C PRO A 3 -1.31 -12.89 -0.44
N VAL A 4 -1.42 -11.99 -1.42
CA VAL A 4 -0.60 -10.78 -1.51
C VAL A 4 -1.51 -9.56 -1.37
N ILE A 5 -1.11 -8.60 -0.54
CA ILE A 5 -1.77 -7.30 -0.41
C ILE A 5 -0.77 -6.24 -0.85
N ALA A 6 -1.02 -5.64 -2.01
CA ALA A 6 -0.24 -4.52 -2.52
C ALA A 6 -0.80 -3.20 -1.97
N LEU A 7 0.03 -2.35 -1.35
CA LEU A 7 -0.39 -1.12 -0.69
C LEU A 7 0.09 0.12 -1.46
N LEU A 8 -0.84 1.02 -1.76
CA LEU A 8 -0.57 2.35 -2.32
C LEU A 8 -1.36 3.39 -1.51
N THR A 9 -0.68 4.41 -0.98
CA THR A 9 -1.31 5.47 -0.18
C THR A 9 -0.64 6.82 -0.35
N ASP A 10 -1.27 7.88 0.18
CA ASP A 10 -0.74 9.25 0.28
C ASP A 10 -0.33 9.64 1.73
N PHE A 11 -0.20 8.66 2.63
CA PHE A 11 0.12 8.88 4.05
C PHE A 11 1.57 9.30 4.33
N GLY A 12 2.46 9.15 3.35
CA GLY A 12 3.90 9.21 3.55
C GLY A 12 4.42 8.10 4.46
N THR A 13 5.73 8.14 4.70
CA THR A 13 6.46 7.13 5.51
C THR A 13 6.97 7.66 6.84
N ARG A 14 6.71 8.94 7.15
CA ARG A 14 7.22 9.61 8.35
C ARG A 14 6.48 9.22 9.62
N ASP A 15 5.18 8.96 9.50
CA ASP A 15 4.29 8.73 10.63
C ASP A 15 3.81 7.26 10.67
N HIS A 16 2.99 6.93 11.66
CA HIS A 16 2.63 5.55 12.00
C HIS A 16 1.54 4.92 11.12
N TYR A 17 0.90 5.67 10.22
CA TYR A 17 -0.29 5.21 9.50
C TYR A 17 -0.05 3.94 8.69
N VAL A 18 1.06 3.87 7.94
CA VAL A 18 1.44 2.68 7.19
C VAL A 18 1.64 1.49 8.12
N GLY A 19 2.35 1.67 9.24
CA GLY A 19 2.55 0.63 10.24
C GLY A 19 1.25 0.10 10.83
N ALA A 20 0.31 0.99 11.15
CA ALA A 20 -1.02 0.63 11.65
C ALA A 20 -1.80 -0.20 10.63
N MET A 21 -1.82 0.21 9.36
CA MET A 21 -2.47 -0.57 8.29
C MET A 21 -1.87 -1.96 8.14
N ARG A 22 -0.53 -2.08 8.15
CA ARG A 22 0.15 -3.39 8.06
C ARG A 22 -0.20 -4.29 9.25
N GLY A 23 -0.22 -3.73 10.46
CA GLY A 23 -0.60 -4.45 11.67
C GLY A 23 -2.03 -4.99 11.60
N VAL A 24 -2.98 -4.16 11.16
CA VAL A 24 -4.37 -4.60 10.98
C VAL A 24 -4.49 -5.68 9.90
N ALA A 25 -3.86 -5.48 8.74
CA ALA A 25 -3.89 -6.44 7.64
C ALA A 25 -3.35 -7.82 8.06
N LEU A 26 -2.19 -7.86 8.73
CA LEU A 26 -1.61 -9.11 9.24
C LEU A 26 -2.36 -9.69 10.43
N GLY A 27 -3.06 -8.86 11.22
CA GLY A 27 -3.97 -9.32 12.26
C GLY A 27 -5.20 -10.05 11.70
N ILE A 28 -5.70 -9.61 10.54
CA ILE A 28 -6.85 -10.24 9.85
C ILE A 28 -6.41 -11.45 9.02
N CYS A 29 -5.32 -11.33 8.27
CA CYS A 29 -4.77 -12.40 7.44
C CYS A 29 -3.27 -12.59 7.74
N PRO A 30 -2.93 -13.43 8.73
CA PRO A 30 -1.54 -13.62 9.16
C PRO A 30 -0.61 -14.20 8.07
N ASP A 31 -1.17 -14.93 7.10
CA ASP A 31 -0.41 -15.53 6.01
C ASP A 31 -0.21 -14.60 4.81
N ALA A 32 -0.71 -13.37 4.86
CA ALA A 32 -0.58 -12.40 3.78
C ALA A 32 0.86 -11.89 3.65
N THR A 33 1.34 -11.82 2.40
CA THR A 33 2.54 -11.07 2.05
C THR A 33 2.13 -9.63 1.74
N LEU A 34 2.71 -8.67 2.46
CA LEU A 34 2.51 -7.26 2.16
C LEU A 34 3.58 -6.78 1.17
N ALA A 35 3.15 -6.07 0.14
CA ALA A 35 4.03 -5.44 -0.85
C ALA A 35 3.66 -3.96 -0.95
N ASP A 36 4.59 -3.05 -0.68
CA ASP A 36 4.30 -1.63 -0.86
C ASP A 36 4.62 -1.23 -2.31
N ILE A 37 3.67 -0.56 -2.96
CA ILE A 37 3.91 0.14 -4.22
C ILE A 37 4.60 1.46 -3.90
N THR A 38 3.90 2.34 -3.17
CA THR A 38 4.44 3.57 -2.59
C THR A 38 3.47 4.14 -1.56
N HIS A 39 3.99 4.92 -0.62
CA HIS A 39 3.16 5.68 0.33
C HIS A 39 3.29 7.20 0.13
N ASP A 40 4.08 7.63 -0.86
CA ASP A 40 4.46 9.01 -1.08
C ASP A 40 3.65 9.67 -2.21
N ILE A 41 2.42 9.19 -2.45
CA ILE A 41 1.49 9.89 -3.34
C ILE A 41 1.21 11.29 -2.74
N PRO A 42 1.24 12.38 -3.54
CA PRO A 42 0.85 13.68 -3.04
C PRO A 42 -0.55 13.63 -2.42
N PRO A 43 -0.79 14.30 -1.28
CA PRO A 43 -2.07 14.21 -0.58
C PRO A 43 -3.26 14.46 -1.50
N GLN A 44 -4.18 13.49 -1.57
CA GLN A 44 -5.41 13.53 -2.36
C GLN A 44 -5.23 13.62 -3.89
N ASP A 45 -4.01 13.43 -4.42
CA ASP A 45 -3.76 13.42 -5.86
C ASP A 45 -4.13 12.06 -6.48
N VAL A 46 -5.38 11.96 -6.89
CA VAL A 46 -5.94 10.75 -7.52
C VAL A 46 -5.24 10.40 -8.83
N LEU A 47 -4.79 11.39 -9.61
CA LEU A 47 -4.13 11.13 -10.89
C LEU A 47 -2.74 10.54 -10.67
N ALA A 48 -1.95 11.09 -9.76
CA ALA A 48 -0.66 10.54 -9.39
C ALA A 48 -0.80 9.09 -8.88
N GLY A 49 -1.76 8.83 -7.98
CA GLY A 49 -2.05 7.49 -7.49
C GLY A 49 -2.45 6.50 -8.60
N ALA A 50 -3.28 6.94 -9.56
CA ALA A 50 -3.68 6.12 -10.70
C ALA A 50 -2.51 5.79 -11.63
N LEU A 51 -1.58 6.73 -11.87
CA LEU A 51 -0.40 6.52 -12.71
C LEU A 51 0.57 5.51 -12.06
N GLU A 52 0.84 5.65 -10.77
CA GLU A 52 1.67 4.71 -10.01
C GLU A 52 1.05 3.30 -9.99
N LEU A 53 -0.26 3.22 -9.74
CA LEU A 53 -0.96 1.94 -9.78
C LEU A 53 -0.92 1.31 -11.18
N ALA A 54 -1.11 2.09 -12.24
CA ALA A 54 -1.05 1.60 -13.62
C ALA A 54 0.35 1.09 -14.01
N ALA A 55 1.41 1.69 -13.44
CA ALA A 55 2.80 1.24 -13.64
C ALA A 55 3.11 -0.09 -12.93
N ALA A 56 2.43 -0.39 -11.82
CA ALA A 56 2.66 -1.59 -11.00
C ALA A 56 1.73 -2.77 -11.31
N PHE A 57 0.48 -2.52 -11.72
CA PHE A 57 -0.60 -3.53 -11.79
C PHE A 57 -0.43 -4.63 -12.85
N LYS A 58 0.53 -4.50 -13.79
CA LYS A 58 0.66 -5.43 -14.93
C LYS A 58 1.68 -6.56 -14.75
N TYR A 59 2.27 -6.72 -13.57
CA TYR A 59 3.30 -7.73 -13.29
C TYR A 59 2.88 -8.72 -12.22
#